data_AF-A0A937M9N8-F1
#
_entry.id   AF-A0A937M9N8-F1
#
_cell.length_a   1.000
_cell.length_b   1.000
_cell.length_c   1.000
_cell.angle_alpha   90.00
_cell.angle_beta   90.00
_cell.angle_gamma   90.00
#
_symmetry.space_group_name_H-M   'P 1'
#
loop_
_entity.id
_entity.type
_entity.pdbx_description
1 polymer ?
#
loop_
_entity_poly.entity_id
_entity_poly.type
_entity_poly.pdbx_seq_one_letter_code
_entity_poly.pdbx_strand_id
1 'polypeptide(L)'
;MKTIGLLGGMSWESTAEYYRIINETVRSRLGGVNSARIIMYSVEFDEIGRLQHAGRWDDLAELLSNAAQGIEGAGADFLLICTN
;
A
#
# COMPACT_ATOMS: atom_id res chain seq x y z
N MET A 1 13.27 4.64 12.46
CA MET A 1 12.11 3.84 12.01
C MET A 1 12.28 3.57 10.53
N LYS A 2 12.05 2.33 10.08
CA LYS A 2 11.99 1.98 8.66
C LYS A 2 10.77 2.63 7.99
N THR A 3 10.88 3.05 6.75
CA THR A 3 9.78 3.55 5.91
C THR A 3 9.01 2.36 5.34
N ILE A 4 7.71 2.29 5.61
CA ILE A 4 6.84 1.26 5.02
C ILE A 4 6.28 1.74 3.69
N GLY A 5 6.31 0.86 2.70
CA GLY A 5 5.61 1.00 1.44
C GLY A 5 4.22 0.35 1.51
N LEU A 6 3.18 1.10 1.18
CA LEU A 6 1.80 0.60 1.12
C LEU A 6 1.34 0.56 -0.34
N LEU A 7 1.11 -0.64 -0.87
CA LEU A 7 0.38 -0.83 -2.12
C LEU A 7 -1.10 -1.05 -1.76
N GLY A 8 -1.91 -0.02 -1.94
CA GLY A 8 -3.33 0.00 -1.56
C GLY A 8 -4.23 0.42 -2.71
N GLY A 9 -5.46 0.81 -2.38
CA GLY A 9 -6.50 1.11 -3.37
C GLY A 9 -7.30 -0.12 -3.82
N MET A 10 -7.25 -1.24 -3.10
CA MET A 10 -7.94 -2.50 -3.44
C MET A 10 -8.85 -3.04 -2.32
N SER A 11 -9.76 -2.25 -1.75
CA SER A 11 -10.17 -0.89 -2.15
C SER A 11 -9.46 0.21 -1.33
N TRP A 12 -9.81 1.48 -1.56
CA TRP A 12 -9.22 2.61 -0.82
C TRP A 12 -9.72 2.66 0.63
N GLU A 13 -10.96 2.23 0.89
CA GLU A 13 -11.57 2.20 2.21
C GLU A 13 -10.77 1.32 3.18
N SER A 14 -10.36 0.11 2.75
CA SER A 14 -9.51 -0.76 3.57
C SER A 14 -8.11 -0.18 3.77
N THR A 15 -7.56 0.48 2.75
CA THR A 15 -6.23 1.11 2.80
C THR A 15 -6.19 2.25 3.84
N ALA A 16 -7.28 3.01 3.99
CA ALA A 16 -7.40 4.04 5.01
C ALA A 16 -7.26 3.46 6.43
N GLU A 17 -7.81 2.27 6.68
CA GLU A 17 -7.68 1.58 7.96
C GLU A 17 -6.24 1.13 8.23
N TYR A 18 -5.53 0.60 7.22
CA TYR A 18 -4.10 0.29 7.37
C TYR A 18 -3.29 1.53 7.78
N TYR A 19 -3.47 2.65 7.08
CA TYR A 19 -2.79 3.90 7.42
C TYR A 19 -3.08 4.36 8.85
N ARG A 20 -4.36 4.32 9.26
CA ARG A 20 -4.81 4.71 10.59
C ARG A 20 -4.16 3.85 11.68
N ILE A 21 -4.27 2.53 11.56
CA ILE A 21 -3.74 1.56 12.54
C ILE A 21 -2.22 1.68 12.67
N ILE A 22 -1.50 1.83 11.56
CA ILE A 22 -0.04 1.98 11.57
C ILE A 22 0.37 3.24 12.36
N ASN A 23 -0.26 4.39 12.08
CA ASN A 23 0.06 5.64 12.76
C ASN A 23 -0.33 5.62 14.24
N GLU A 24 -1.50 5.08 14.58
CA GLU A 24 -1.91 4.90 15.98
C GLU A 24 -0.95 3.99 16.73
N THR A 25 -0.48 2.91 16.10
CA THR A 25 0.51 1.99 16.71
C THR A 25 1.85 2.67 16.95
N VAL A 26 2.34 3.46 15.99
CA VAL A 26 3.57 4.24 16.16
C VAL A 26 3.43 5.23 17.30
N ARG A 27 2.34 5.99 17.34
CA ARG A 27 2.07 6.95 18.42
C ARG A 27 1.98 6.25 19.78
N SER A 28 1.31 5.09 19.85
CA SER A 28 1.20 4.30 21.08
C SER A 28 2.56 3.81 21.59
N ARG A 29 3.50 3.49 20.70
CA ARG A 29 4.82 2.95 21.08
C ARG A 29 5.85 4.04 21.39
N LEU A 30 5.81 5.16 20.67
CA LEU A 30 6.83 6.21 20.76
C LEU A 30 6.36 7.47 21.51
N GLY A 31 5.06 7.61 21.75
CA GLY A 31 4.47 8.74 22.47
C GLY A 31 4.46 10.06 21.69
N GLY A 32 3.96 11.11 22.35
CA GLY A 32 3.92 12.47 21.81
C GLY A 32 3.10 12.59 20.52
N VAL A 33 3.70 13.21 19.51
CA VAL A 33 3.12 13.45 18.18
C VAL A 33 3.82 12.61 17.09
N ASN A 34 4.49 11.51 17.47
CA ASN A 34 5.16 10.63 16.52
C ASN A 34 4.17 9.96 15.56
N SER A 35 4.56 9.87 14.28
CA SER A 35 3.81 9.22 13.20
C SER A 35 4.74 8.27 12.41
N ALA A 36 4.14 7.40 11.61
CA ALA A 36 4.88 6.46 10.78
C ALA A 36 5.45 7.15 9.52
N ARG A 37 6.61 6.68 9.05
CA ARG A 37 7.14 7.03 7.72
C ARG A 37 6.52 6.10 6.69
N ILE A 38 5.68 6.64 5.81
CA ILE A 38 4.88 5.87 4.85
C ILE A 38 5.08 6.44 3.45
N ILE A 39 5.26 5.54 2.47
CA ILE A 39 5.06 5.81 1.04
C ILE A 39 3.85 4.98 0.62
N MET A 40 2.87 5.59 -0.05
CA MET A 40 1.65 4.90 -0.46
C MET A 40 1.44 5.07 -1.97
N TYR A 41 1.22 3.96 -2.66
CA TYR A 41 0.65 3.94 -4.00
C TYR A 41 -0.77 3.40 -3.88
N SER A 42 -1.75 4.21 -4.27
CA SER A 42 -3.15 3.77 -4.36
C SER A 42 -3.49 3.53 -5.82
N VAL A 43 -3.74 2.27 -6.18
CA VAL A 43 -4.16 1.92 -7.54
C VAL A 43 -5.60 2.36 -7.78
N GLU A 44 -5.99 2.42 -9.05
CA GLU A 44 -7.39 2.53 -9.45
C GLU A 44 -8.04 1.13 -9.35
N PHE A 45 -9.11 0.99 -8.55
CA PHE A 45 -9.66 -0.33 -8.21
C PHE A 45 -10.48 -0.98 -9.32
N ASP A 46 -11.18 -0.20 -10.15
CA ASP A 46 -11.90 -0.71 -11.31
C ASP A 46 -10.95 -1.35 -12.33
N GLU A 47 -9.77 -0.79 -12.56
CA GLU A 47 -8.74 -1.40 -13.42
C GLU A 47 -8.32 -2.79 -12.91
N ILE A 48 -8.06 -2.90 -11.62
CA ILE A 48 -7.77 -4.18 -10.96
C ILE A 48 -8.94 -5.16 -11.14
N GLY A 49 -10.17 -4.70 -10.87
CA GLY A 49 -11.38 -5.50 -11.01
C GLY A 49 -11.59 -6.01 -12.43
N ARG A 50 -11.36 -5.18 -13.45
CA ARG A 50 -11.48 -5.56 -14.86
C ARG A 50 -10.46 -6.62 -15.25
N LEU A 51 -9.20 -6.47 -14.83
CA LEU A 51 -8.14 -7.46 -15.12
C LEU A 51 -8.42 -8.80 -14.44
N GLN A 52 -8.85 -8.78 -13.17
CA GLN A 52 -9.23 -10.00 -12.43
C GLN A 52 -10.40 -10.73 -13.08
N HIS A 53 -11.49 -10.03 -13.41
CA HIS A 53 -12.67 -10.65 -14.04
C HIS A 53 -12.36 -11.23 -15.43
N ALA A 54 -11.42 -10.60 -16.17
CA ALA A 54 -10.96 -11.09 -17.46
C ALA A 54 -9.93 -12.23 -17.37
N GLY A 55 -9.50 -12.62 -16.17
CA GLY A 55 -8.46 -13.64 -15.96
C GLY A 55 -7.07 -13.21 -16.46
N ARG A 56 -6.84 -11.90 -16.63
CA ARG A 56 -5.61 -11.30 -17.13
C ARG A 56 -4.58 -11.15 -16.00
N TRP A 57 -4.17 -12.27 -15.43
CA TRP A 57 -3.30 -12.30 -14.24
C TRP A 57 -1.89 -11.78 -14.49
N ASP A 58 -1.34 -12.01 -15.68
CA ASP A 58 0.00 -11.52 -16.04
C ASP A 58 0.02 -9.98 -16.11
N ASP A 59 -1.00 -9.37 -16.74
CA ASP A 59 -1.13 -7.91 -16.81
C ASP A 59 -1.35 -7.30 -15.42
N LEU A 60 -2.14 -7.97 -14.56
CA LEU A 60 -2.35 -7.55 -13.19
C LEU A 60 -1.05 -7.62 -12.38
N ALA A 61 -0.27 -8.69 -12.55
CA ALA A 61 1.01 -8.86 -11.89
C ALA A 61 2.02 -7.79 -12.34
N GLU A 62 2.06 -7.46 -13.63
CA GLU A 62 2.90 -6.39 -14.16
C GLU A 62 2.51 -5.03 -13.57
N LEU A 63 1.21 -4.69 -13.57
CA LEU A 63 0.68 -3.45 -12.99
C LEU A 63 1.09 -3.30 -11.51
N LEU A 64 0.83 -4.33 -10.70
CA LEU A 64 1.13 -4.30 -9.26
C LEU A 64 2.65 -4.29 -9.00
N SER A 65 3.43 -4.99 -9.82
CA SER A 65 4.90 -4.99 -9.71
C SER A 65 5.49 -3.62 -10.03
N ASN A 66 4.99 -2.94 -11.07
CA ASN A 66 5.42 -1.59 -11.42
C ASN A 66 5.08 -0.59 -10.29
N ALA A 67 3.89 -0.70 -9.69
CA ALA A 67 3.52 0.11 -8.54
C ALA A 67 4.44 -0.16 -7.32
N ALA A 68 4.74 -1.42 -7.03
CA ALA A 68 5.66 -1.82 -5.96
C ALA A 68 7.09 -1.31 -6.19
N GLN A 69 7.61 -1.39 -7.41
CA GLN A 69 8.92 -0.84 -7.78
C GLN A 69 8.95 0.69 -7.66
N GLY A 70 7.85 1.38 -7.99
CA GLY A 70 7.72 2.81 -7.74
C GLY A 70 7.81 3.17 -6.25
N ILE A 71 7.20 2.35 -5.39
CA ILE A 71 7.29 2.50 -3.93
C ILE A 71 8.72 2.25 -3.43
N GLU A 72 9.38 1.20 -3.91
CA GLU A 72 10.79 0.91 -3.59
C GLU A 72 11.70 2.05 -4.02
N GLY A 73 11.56 2.53 -5.27
CA GLY A 73 12.35 3.64 -5.81
C GLY A 73 12.14 4.97 -5.09
N ALA A 74 10.98 5.16 -4.43
CA ALA A 74 10.71 6.31 -3.57
C ALA A 74 11.35 6.19 -2.17
N GLY A 75 11.98 5.05 -1.84
CA GLY A 75 12.75 4.86 -0.60
C GLY A 75 12.03 4.08 0.51
N ALA A 76 11.08 3.20 0.15
CA ALA A 76 10.49 2.27 1.11
C ALA A 76 11.50 1.17 1.47
N ASP A 77 11.57 0.80 2.76
CA ASP A 77 12.45 -0.26 3.25
C ASP A 77 11.81 -1.66 3.15
N PHE A 78 10.48 -1.73 3.02
CA PHE A 78 9.70 -2.95 2.87
C PHE A 78 8.29 -2.62 2.37
N LEU A 79 7.60 -3.61 1.80
CA LEU A 79 6.28 -3.46 1.20
C LEU A 79 5.20 -4.20 2.00
N LEU A 80 4.01 -3.60 2.07
CA LEU A 80 2.76 -4.22 2.51
C LEU A 80 1.70 -4.02 1.42
N ILE A 81 1.04 -5.11 1.03
CA ILE A 81 -0.12 -5.09 0.13
C ILE A 81 -1.37 -5.00 1.00
N CYS A 82 -2.19 -3.96 0.79
CA CYS A 82 -3.36 -3.64 1.62
C CYS A 82 -4.63 -4.33 1.11
N THR A 83 -4.52 -5.61 0.72
CA THR A 83 -5.63 -6.45 0.27
C THR A 83 -5.33 -7.93 0.56
N ASN A 84 -6.34 -8.79 0.49
CA ASN A 84 -6.24 -10.25 0.74
C ASN A 84 -6.12 -11.02 -0.58
#